data_AF-A0AAW0FBG0-F1
#
_entry.id   AF-A0AAW0FBG0-F1
#
_cell.length_a   1.000
_cell.length_b   1.000
_cell.length_c   1.000
_cell.angle_alpha   90.00
_cell.angle_beta   90.00
_cell.angle_gamma   90.00
#
_symmetry.space_group_name_H-M   'P 1'
#
loop_
_entity.id
_entity.type
_entity.pdbx_description
1 polymer ?
#
loop_
_entity_poly.entity_id
_entity_poly.type
_entity_poly.pdbx_seq_one_letter_code
_entity_poly.pdbx_strand_id
1 'polypeptide(L)'
;MATMSTSESLTSRLVRLSTVRPYTAATEHPFLAAAGNGRLSKDLLSVFFLQGRLYAANAYLKFIGCLPASASFSSLDGTGCDRENCNQRVVAVLGGALQNVIREVNFFQDVAKKYELQLSGWRERRITRDYTAEMGRAGASGKLEDG
;
A
#
# COMPACT_ATOMS: atom_id res chain seq x y z
N MET A 1 -42.44 -4.28 13.42
CA MET A 1 -41.38 -4.22 12.39
C MET A 1 -40.15 -3.61 13.03
N ALA A 2 -39.13 -4.42 13.33
CA ALA A 2 -37.88 -3.92 13.90
C ALA A 2 -37.03 -3.31 12.78
N THR A 3 -36.71 -2.02 12.90
CA THR A 3 -35.75 -1.33 12.03
C THR A 3 -34.35 -1.85 12.36
N MET A 4 -33.78 -2.70 11.50
CA MET A 4 -32.37 -3.08 11.62
C MET A 4 -31.51 -1.85 11.36
N SER A 5 -30.85 -1.35 12.40
CA SER A 5 -29.76 -0.39 12.27
C SER A 5 -28.62 -1.08 11.52
N THR A 6 -28.42 -0.73 10.25
CA THR A 6 -27.23 -1.15 9.50
C THR A 6 -26.05 -0.42 10.10
N SER A 7 -25.34 -1.10 11.02
CA SER A 7 -24.07 -0.61 11.55
C SER A 7 -23.16 -0.26 10.38
N GLU A 8 -22.70 0.97 10.37
CA GLU A 8 -21.80 1.45 9.33
C GLU A 8 -20.46 0.70 9.40
N SER A 9 -19.94 0.26 8.24
CA SER A 9 -18.61 -0.35 8.20
C SER A 9 -17.51 0.66 8.60
N LEU A 10 -16.45 0.15 9.24
CA LEU A 10 -15.28 0.97 9.61
C LEU A 10 -14.69 1.71 8.39
N THR A 11 -14.59 1.03 7.25
CA THR A 11 -14.03 1.64 6.02
C THR A 11 -14.86 2.80 5.50
N SER A 12 -16.20 2.67 5.51
CA SER A 12 -17.11 3.75 5.13
C SER A 12 -16.95 4.95 6.06
N ARG A 13 -16.78 4.69 7.36
CA ARG A 13 -16.58 5.74 8.36
C ARG A 13 -15.26 6.46 8.13
N LEU A 14 -14.16 5.73 7.95
CA LEU A 14 -12.82 6.28 7.71
C LEU A 14 -12.77 7.17 6.47
N VAL A 15 -13.44 6.78 5.37
CA VAL A 15 -13.52 7.59 4.14
C VAL A 15 -14.25 8.92 4.37
N ARG A 16 -15.26 8.95 5.25
CA ARG A 16 -16.00 10.18 5.55
C ARG A 16 -15.32 11.10 6.57
N LEU A 17 -14.27 10.63 7.26
CA LEU A 17 -13.57 11.49 8.20
C LEU A 17 -12.87 12.64 7.47
N SER A 18 -13.06 13.85 7.99
CA SER A 18 -12.31 15.01 7.51
C SER A 18 -10.86 14.89 7.94
N THR A 19 -9.94 14.99 6.98
CA THR A 19 -8.50 14.98 7.20
C THR A 19 -7.88 16.21 6.52
N VAL A 20 -6.65 16.56 6.91
CA VAL A 20 -5.93 17.72 6.36
C VAL A 20 -5.85 17.68 4.83
N ARG A 21 -5.80 16.49 4.23
CA ARG A 21 -5.96 16.29 2.79
C ARG A 21 -7.15 15.38 2.51
N PRO A 22 -8.22 15.87 1.86
CA PRO A 22 -9.39 15.06 1.59
C PRO A 22 -9.05 13.87 0.69
N TYR A 23 -9.81 12.78 0.81
CA TYR A 23 -9.64 11.57 0.01
C TYR A 23 -9.68 11.84 -1.51
N THR A 24 -10.50 12.80 -1.95
CA THR A 24 -10.58 13.24 -3.35
C THR A 24 -9.26 13.81 -3.86
N ALA A 25 -8.47 14.49 -3.03
CA ALA A 25 -7.16 15.00 -3.45
C ALA A 25 -6.16 13.89 -3.80
N ALA A 26 -6.32 12.70 -3.23
CA ALA A 26 -5.50 11.52 -3.55
C ALA A 26 -6.01 10.76 -4.78
N THR A 27 -7.33 10.77 -5.03
CA THR A 27 -7.99 9.95 -6.07
C THR A 27 -8.33 10.70 -7.35
N GLU A 28 -8.38 12.03 -7.31
CA GLU A 28 -8.74 12.91 -8.44
C GLU A 28 -7.60 13.87 -8.81
N HIS A 29 -6.37 13.55 -8.41
CA HIS A 29 -5.22 14.41 -8.67
C HIS A 29 -5.03 14.65 -10.19
N PRO A 30 -4.73 15.89 -10.66
CA PRO A 30 -4.58 16.20 -12.08
C PRO A 30 -3.59 15.30 -12.85
N PHE A 31 -2.58 14.78 -12.15
CA PHE A 31 -1.68 13.75 -12.68
C PHE A 31 -2.42 12.50 -13.18
N LEU A 32 -3.41 12.01 -12.43
CA LEU A 32 -4.20 10.82 -12.79
C LEU A 32 -5.03 11.08 -14.05
N ALA A 33 -5.66 12.25 -14.13
CA ALA A 33 -6.39 12.67 -15.32
C ALA A 33 -5.46 12.77 -16.54
N ALA A 34 -4.27 13.37 -16.39
CA ALA A 34 -3.28 13.44 -17.46
C ALA A 34 -2.75 12.06 -17.87
N ALA A 35 -2.55 11.14 -16.91
CA ALA A 35 -2.16 9.75 -17.16
C ALA A 35 -3.22 9.01 -17.99
N GLY A 36 -4.49 9.09 -17.57
CA GLY A 36 -5.61 8.43 -18.25
C GLY A 36 -5.85 8.95 -19.67
N ASN A 37 -5.48 10.22 -19.94
CA ASN A 37 -5.56 10.82 -21.27
C ASN A 37 -4.26 10.69 -22.10
N GLY A 38 -3.23 10.00 -21.59
CA GLY A 38 -1.94 9.84 -22.28
C GLY A 38 -1.16 11.14 -22.49
N ARG A 39 -1.37 12.15 -21.63
CA ARG A 39 -0.78 13.50 -21.75
C ARG A 39 0.50 13.70 -20.93
N LEU A 40 0.99 12.67 -20.25
CA LEU A 40 2.21 12.77 -19.45
C LEU A 40 3.45 12.74 -20.35
N SER A 41 4.41 13.61 -20.09
CA SER A 41 5.72 13.56 -20.76
C SER A 41 6.52 12.34 -20.30
N LYS A 42 7.45 11.86 -21.16
CA LYS A 42 8.39 10.78 -20.80
C LYS A 42 9.19 11.11 -19.53
N ASP A 43 9.60 12.37 -19.34
CA ASP A 43 10.35 12.79 -18.16
C ASP A 43 9.50 12.68 -16.89
N LEU A 44 8.26 13.16 -16.94
CA LEU A 44 7.35 13.11 -15.79
C LEU A 44 7.00 11.65 -15.44
N LEU A 45 6.78 10.81 -16.44
CA LEU A 45 6.60 9.37 -16.26
C LEU A 45 7.85 8.71 -15.67
N SER A 46 9.04 9.07 -16.15
CA SER A 46 10.31 8.53 -15.65
C SER A 46 10.49 8.83 -14.17
N VAL A 47 10.21 10.07 -13.75
CA VAL A 47 10.26 10.45 -12.33
C VAL A 47 9.22 9.69 -11.52
N PHE A 48 7.97 9.60 -12.01
CA PHE A 48 6.91 8.85 -11.34
C PHE A 48 7.29 7.37 -11.15
N PHE A 49 7.81 6.72 -12.19
CA PHE A 49 8.28 5.34 -12.15
C PHE A 49 9.42 5.14 -11.16
N LEU A 50 10.41 6.04 -11.14
CA LEU A 50 11.49 5.95 -10.17
C LEU A 50 10.96 6.06 -8.73
N GLN A 51 10.14 7.08 -8.43
CA GLN A 51 9.61 7.26 -7.09
C GLN A 51 8.73 6.07 -6.67
N GLY A 52 7.92 5.53 -7.59
CA GLY A 52 7.09 4.34 -7.35
C GLY A 52 7.93 3.11 -7.05
N ARG A 53 9.01 2.88 -7.82
CA ARG A 53 9.96 1.79 -7.55
C ARG A 53 10.65 1.93 -6.20
N LEU A 54 11.13 3.14 -5.86
CA LEU A 54 11.76 3.40 -4.56
C LEU A 54 10.79 3.12 -3.41
N TYR A 55 9.54 3.57 -3.52
CA TYR A 55 8.48 3.26 -2.57
C TYR A 55 8.25 1.75 -2.45
N ALA A 56 8.04 1.04 -3.58
CA ALA A 56 7.76 -0.39 -3.56
C ALA A 56 8.91 -1.19 -2.94
N ALA A 57 10.14 -0.92 -3.34
CA ALA A 57 11.33 -1.63 -2.88
C ALA A 57 11.74 -1.30 -1.44
N ASN A 58 11.62 -0.04 -1.02
CA ASN A 58 12.18 0.42 0.25
C ASN A 58 11.14 0.58 1.37
N ALA A 59 9.88 0.87 1.02
CA ALA A 59 8.80 1.12 1.98
C ALA A 59 7.83 -0.06 2.04
N TYR A 60 7.15 -0.35 0.93
CA TYR A 60 6.04 -1.29 0.92
C TYR A 60 6.49 -2.72 1.24
N LEU A 61 7.60 -3.16 0.66
CA LEU A 61 8.19 -4.47 0.95
C LEU A 61 8.50 -4.67 2.44
N LYS A 62 9.07 -3.67 3.10
CA LYS A 62 9.39 -3.75 4.54
C LYS A 62 8.11 -3.75 5.38
N PHE A 63 7.19 -2.84 5.07
CA PHE A 63 5.93 -2.72 5.79
C PHE A 63 5.10 -4.00 5.72
N ILE A 64 4.87 -4.54 4.52
CA ILE A 64 4.10 -5.78 4.33
C ILE A 64 4.83 -6.98 4.96
N GLY A 65 6.16 -6.96 5.05
CA GLY A 65 6.93 -7.99 5.75
C GLY A 65 6.70 -8.01 7.27
N CYS A 66 6.38 -6.87 7.89
CA CYS A 66 6.10 -6.78 9.32
C CYS A 66 4.69 -7.26 9.69
N LEU A 67 3.71 -7.10 8.79
CA LEU A 67 2.29 -7.39 9.11
C LEU A 67 2.00 -8.88 9.40
N PRO A 68 2.56 -9.88 8.68
CA PRO A 68 2.40 -11.28 9.04
C PRO A 68 2.96 -11.59 10.43
N ALA A 69 4.02 -10.90 10.85
CA ALA A 69 4.64 -11.10 12.16
C ALA A 69 3.76 -10.58 13.32
N SER A 70 2.82 -9.67 13.05
CA SER A 70 1.83 -9.23 14.04
C SER A 70 0.56 -10.10 14.09
N ALA A 71 0.41 -11.07 13.16
CA ALA A 71 -0.67 -12.04 13.24
C ALA A 71 -0.52 -12.91 14.49
N SER A 72 -1.44 -12.75 15.44
CA SER A 72 -1.35 -13.39 16.75
C SER A 72 -1.92 -14.81 16.72
N PHE A 73 -1.09 -15.79 16.33
CA PHE A 73 -1.37 -17.20 16.59
C PHE A 73 -1.08 -17.49 18.06
N SER A 74 -2.03 -18.11 18.76
CA SER A 74 -1.88 -18.48 20.16
C SER A 74 -1.89 -20.00 20.31
N SER A 75 -1.00 -20.54 21.15
CA SER A 75 -1.07 -21.95 21.55
C SER A 75 -2.30 -22.28 22.40
N LEU A 76 -3.04 -21.26 22.85
CA LEU A 76 -4.31 -21.40 23.57
C LEU A 76 -5.51 -21.53 22.63
N ASP A 77 -5.36 -21.16 21.36
CA ASP A 77 -6.42 -21.31 20.37
C ASP A 77 -6.48 -22.79 19.96
N GLY A 78 -7.67 -23.39 20.04
CA GLY A 78 -7.87 -24.77 19.59
C GLY A 78 -7.68 -24.89 18.08
N THR A 79 -7.10 -26.01 17.63
CA THR A 79 -6.86 -26.28 16.22
C THR A 79 -8.15 -26.15 15.40
N GLY A 80 -8.13 -25.30 14.38
CA GLY A 80 -9.25 -25.06 13.47
C GLY A 80 -10.35 -24.16 14.03
N CYS A 81 -10.11 -23.47 15.15
CA CYS A 81 -11.07 -22.48 15.64
C CYS A 81 -11.18 -21.27 14.69
N ASP A 82 -12.26 -20.51 14.80
CA ASP A 82 -12.54 -19.37 13.91
C ASP A 82 -11.42 -18.33 13.92
N ARG A 83 -10.78 -18.11 15.08
CA ARG A 83 -9.67 -17.17 15.22
C ARG A 83 -8.43 -17.63 14.46
N GLU A 84 -8.07 -18.90 14.59
CA GLU A 84 -6.95 -19.48 13.86
C GLU A 84 -7.21 -19.42 12.35
N ASN A 85 -8.39 -19.86 11.89
CA ASN A 85 -8.77 -19.82 10.48
C ASN A 85 -8.80 -18.38 9.93
N CYS A 86 -9.19 -17.40 10.74
CA CYS A 86 -9.12 -15.99 10.37
C CYS A 86 -7.66 -15.54 10.18
N ASN A 87 -6.80 -15.80 11.16
CA ASN A 87 -5.38 -15.44 11.09
C ASN A 87 -4.67 -16.12 9.92
N GLN A 88 -4.96 -17.40 9.65
CA GLN A 88 -4.44 -18.11 8.47
C GLN A 88 -4.83 -17.41 7.17
N ARG A 89 -6.10 -16.99 7.02
CA ARG A 89 -6.54 -16.23 5.84
C ARG A 89 -5.84 -14.88 5.72
N VAL A 90 -5.67 -14.16 6.83
CA VAL A 90 -4.94 -12.87 6.85
C VAL A 90 -3.51 -13.07 6.37
N VAL A 91 -2.77 -14.04 6.95
CA VAL A 91 -1.39 -14.33 6.55
C VAL A 91 -1.30 -14.77 5.08
N ALA A 92 -2.24 -15.58 4.59
CA ALA A 92 -2.28 -15.98 3.18
C ALA A 92 -2.43 -14.78 2.23
N VAL A 93 -3.32 -13.84 2.56
CA VAL A 93 -3.51 -12.59 1.79
C VAL A 93 -2.24 -11.74 1.82
N LEU A 94 -1.63 -11.56 2.99
CA LEU A 94 -0.39 -10.80 3.14
C LEU A 94 0.79 -11.46 2.40
N GLY A 95 0.87 -12.79 2.40
CA GLY A 95 1.84 -13.55 1.62
C GLY A 95 1.69 -13.32 0.12
N GLY A 96 0.45 -13.32 -0.38
CA GLY A 96 0.15 -12.95 -1.77
C GLY A 96 0.56 -11.51 -2.09
N ALA A 97 0.28 -10.56 -1.19
CA ALA A 97 0.69 -9.16 -1.35
C ALA A 97 2.23 -9.00 -1.40
N LEU A 98 2.95 -9.72 -0.55
CA LEU A 98 4.42 -9.75 -0.53
C LEU A 98 5.00 -10.28 -1.85
N GLN A 99 4.42 -11.35 -2.41
CA GLN A 99 4.83 -11.85 -3.72
C GLN A 99 4.52 -10.83 -4.84
N ASN A 100 3.41 -10.11 -4.74
CA ASN A 100 3.01 -9.10 -5.72
C ASN A 100 3.98 -7.92 -5.76
N VAL A 101 4.41 -7.39 -4.60
CA VAL A 101 5.38 -6.28 -4.58
C VAL A 101 6.71 -6.66 -5.20
N ILE A 102 7.19 -7.91 -5.02
CA ILE A 102 8.42 -8.38 -5.65
C ILE A 102 8.28 -8.36 -7.18
N ARG A 103 7.13 -8.81 -7.70
CA ARG A 103 6.82 -8.74 -9.13
C ARG A 103 6.72 -7.29 -9.62
N GLU A 104 6.11 -6.41 -8.82
CA GLU A 104 5.93 -4.99 -9.14
C GLU A 104 7.27 -4.25 -9.24
N VAL A 105 8.22 -4.54 -8.34
CA VAL A 105 9.58 -3.97 -8.41
C VAL A 105 10.24 -4.31 -9.75
N ASN A 106 10.14 -5.56 -10.21
CA ASN A 106 10.67 -5.98 -11.51
C ASN A 106 9.90 -5.33 -12.68
N PHE A 107 8.56 -5.22 -12.57
CA PHE A 107 7.73 -4.54 -13.56
C PHE A 107 8.21 -3.11 -13.85
N PHE A 108 8.60 -2.33 -12.83
CA PHE A 108 9.13 -0.98 -13.04
C PHE A 108 10.38 -0.97 -13.94
N GLN A 109 11.28 -1.96 -13.81
CA GLN A 109 12.47 -2.08 -14.65
C GLN A 109 12.11 -2.47 -16.09
N ASP A 110 11.26 -3.48 -16.25
CA ASP A 110 10.90 -4.01 -17.55
C ASP A 110 10.16 -2.96 -18.40
N VAL A 111 9.22 -2.24 -17.78
CA VAL A 111 8.47 -1.17 -18.45
C VAL A 111 9.36 0.01 -18.76
N ALA A 112 10.24 0.42 -17.85
CA ALA A 112 11.18 1.50 -18.13
C ALA A 112 12.10 1.17 -19.31
N LYS A 113 12.57 -0.07 -19.41
CA LYS A 113 13.36 -0.53 -20.56
C LYS A 113 12.53 -0.51 -21.85
N LYS A 114 11.31 -1.03 -21.81
CA LYS A 114 10.42 -1.12 -22.99
C LYS A 114 10.06 0.25 -23.58
N TYR A 115 9.86 1.26 -22.74
CA TYR A 115 9.42 2.60 -23.17
C TYR A 115 10.53 3.66 -23.10
N GLU A 116 11.76 3.23 -22.84
CA GLU A 116 12.96 4.08 -22.75
C GLU A 116 12.80 5.19 -21.69
N LEU A 117 12.25 4.85 -20.53
CA LEU A 117 12.14 5.76 -19.39
C LEU A 117 13.47 5.85 -18.66
N GLN A 118 13.90 7.07 -18.35
CA GLN A 118 15.18 7.34 -17.70
C GLN A 118 15.02 7.25 -16.18
N LEU A 119 15.34 6.09 -15.59
CA LEU A 119 15.27 5.91 -14.12
C LEU A 119 16.54 6.38 -13.39
N SER A 120 17.66 6.53 -14.09
CA SER A 120 18.91 7.05 -13.53
C SER A 120 18.96 8.58 -13.53
N GLY A 121 19.76 9.15 -12.62
CA GLY A 121 20.02 10.60 -12.57
C GLY A 121 18.98 11.43 -11.80
N TRP A 122 17.82 10.86 -11.48
CA TRP A 122 16.83 11.50 -10.63
C TRP A 122 17.06 11.18 -9.15
N ARG A 123 16.85 12.18 -8.29
CA ARG A 123 16.93 12.01 -6.84
C ARG A 123 15.60 11.55 -6.26
N GLU A 124 15.66 10.80 -5.16
CA GLU A 124 14.48 10.55 -4.33
C GLU A 124 13.87 11.89 -3.90
N ARG A 125 12.55 12.03 -4.08
CA ARG A 125 11.84 13.23 -3.67
C ARG A 125 11.59 13.18 -2.17
N ARG A 126 11.61 14.36 -1.53
CA ARG A 126 11.28 14.49 -0.10
C ARG A 126 9.98 13.77 0.26
N ILE A 127 8.92 13.94 -0.54
CA ILE A 127 7.61 13.32 -0.26
C ILE A 127 7.71 11.77 -0.23
N THR A 128 8.47 11.18 -1.16
CA THR A 128 8.69 9.72 -1.22
C THR A 128 9.48 9.23 -0.01
N ARG A 129 10.53 9.96 0.37
CA ARG A 129 11.34 9.63 1.55
C ARG A 129 10.53 9.75 2.84
N ASP A 130 9.79 10.84 3.00
CA ASP A 130 8.97 11.11 4.18
C ASP A 130 7.87 10.03 4.33
N TYR A 131 7.26 9.60 3.21
CA TYR A 131 6.29 8.51 3.22
C TYR A 131 6.92 7.13 3.47
N THR A 132 8.13 6.88 2.96
CA THR A 132 8.91 5.67 3.26
C THR A 132 9.22 5.55 4.74
N ALA A 133 9.61 6.66 5.39
CA ALA A 133 9.84 6.70 6.82
C ALA A 133 8.55 6.41 7.61
N GLU A 134 7.42 6.99 7.19
CA GLU A 134 6.13 6.77 7.83
C GLU A 134 5.67 5.30 7.75
N MET A 135 5.82 4.67 6.58
CA MET A 135 5.53 3.23 6.40
C MET A 135 6.44 2.37 7.28
N GLY A 136 7.72 2.73 7.39
CA GLY A 136 8.65 2.06 8.31
C GLY A 136 8.20 2.16 9.77
N ARG A 137 7.79 3.36 10.21
CA ARG A 137 7.26 3.60 11.56
C ARG A 137 6.00 2.78 11.82
N ALA A 138 5.03 2.81 10.90
CA ALA A 138 3.78 2.07 11.02
C ALA A 138 4.02 0.56 11.09
N GLY A 139 4.92 0.02 10.27
CA GLY A 139 5.25 -1.41 10.25
C GLY A 139 6.04 -1.88 11.48
N ALA A 140 6.90 -1.02 12.05
CA ALA A 140 7.75 -1.40 13.19
C ALA A 140 7.05 -1.27 14.56
N SER A 141 6.06 -0.37 14.67
CA SER A 141 5.45 -0.01 15.96
C SER A 141 3.97 -0.38 16.08
N GLY A 142 3.29 -0.75 14.99
CA GLY A 142 1.86 -1.06 15.01
C GLY A 142 1.58 -2.53 15.29
N LYS A 143 0.68 -2.81 16.24
CA LYS A 143 -0.05 -4.08 16.25
C LYS A 143 -1.21 -4.01 15.25
N LEU A 144 -1.68 -5.16 14.79
CA LEU A 144 -2.80 -5.23 13.83
C LEU A 144 -4.08 -4.61 14.41
N GLU A 145 -4.23 -4.68 15.73
CA GLU A 145 -5.32 -4.10 16.52
C GLU A 145 -5.22 -2.59 16.79
N ASP A 146 -4.10 -1.93 16.46
CA ASP A 146 -3.94 -0.48 16.66
C ASP A 146 -4.49 0.37 15.50
N GLY A 147 -5.03 -0.29 14.46
CA GLY A 147 -5.60 0.32 13.25
C GLY A 147 -7.13 0.39 13.24
#